data_AF-A0A8J6XXI2-F1
#
_entry.id   AF-A0A8J6XXI2-F1
#
_cell.length_a   1.000
_cell.length_b   1.000
_cell.length_c   1.000
_cell.angle_alpha   90.00
_cell.angle_beta   90.00
_cell.angle_gamma   90.00
#
_symmetry.space_group_name_H-M   'P 1'
#
loop_
_entity.id
_entity.type
_entity.pdbx_description
1 polymer ?
#
loop_
_entity_poly.entity_id
_entity_poly.type
_entity_poly.pdbx_seq_one_letter_code
_entity_poly.pdbx_strand_id
1 'polypeptide(L)' 'MKLQDFQITPSFSIYHDGMEYHCRIDFDDQFDTEPQEIKAENPETLAVRVTNAWRQYISKMLKQHQT' A
#
# COMPACT_ATOMS: atom_id res chain seq x y z
N MET A 1 -22.36 -11.60 -12.14
CA MET A 1 -21.23 -10.66 -12.29
C MET A 1 -19.96 -11.47 -12.14
N LYS A 2 -19.17 -11.64 -13.21
CA LYS A 2 -17.90 -12.39 -13.16
C LYS A 2 -16.88 -11.50 -12.45
N LEU A 3 -16.14 -12.03 -11.47
CA LEU A 3 -14.91 -11.37 -11.01
C LEU A 3 -14.07 -11.15 -12.28
N GLN A 4 -14.00 -9.91 -12.77
CA GLN A 4 -12.85 -9.53 -13.58
C GLN A 4 -11.65 -9.65 -12.64
N ASP A 5 -10.62 -10.36 -13.08
CA ASP A 5 -9.39 -10.50 -12.33
C ASP A 5 -8.82 -9.10 -12.07
N PHE A 6 -9.04 -8.54 -10.88
CA PHE A 6 -8.38 -7.32 -10.45
C PHE A 6 -6.91 -7.66 -10.29
N GLN A 7 -6.13 -7.35 -11.32
CA GLN A 7 -4.69 -7.38 -11.23
C GLN A 7 -4.28 -6.14 -10.42
N ILE A 8 -4.23 -6.29 -9.10
CA ILE A 8 -3.59 -5.30 -8.25
C ILE A 8 -2.10 -5.51 -8.48
N THR A 9 -1.45 -4.58 -9.19
CA THR A 9 0.01 -4.57 -9.37
C THR A 9 0.59 -3.44 -8.54
N PRO A 10 0.51 -3.52 -7.20
CA PRO A 10 1.03 -2.43 -6.43
C PRO A 10 2.55 -2.43 -6.52
N SER A 11 3.11 -1.31 -6.95
CA SER A 11 4.54 -1.07 -6.85
C SER A 11 4.84 -0.45 -5.50
N PHE A 12 5.97 -0.83 -4.93
CA PHE A 12 6.52 -0.13 -3.78
C PHE A 12 8.00 0.14 -4.00
N SER A 13 8.46 1.28 -3.50
CA SER A 13 9.88 1.65 -3.49
C SER A 13 10.32 1.96 -2.06
N ILE A 14 11.40 1.33 -1.62
CA ILE A 14 12.00 1.57 -0.31
C ILE A 14 13.31 2.33 -0.51
N TYR A 15 13.50 3.41 0.24
CA TYR A 15 14.74 4.17 0.27
C TYR A 15 15.05 4.66 1.68
N HIS A 16 16.29 5.09 1.90
CA HIS A 16 16.75 5.68 3.15
C HIS A 16 17.38 7.04 2.82
N ASP A 17 16.92 8.10 3.48
CA ASP A 17 17.37 9.47 3.19
C ASP A 17 18.56 9.92 4.06
N GLY A 18 19.02 9.05 4.97
CA GLY A 18 20.08 9.34 5.93
C GLY A 18 19.57 9.56 7.36
N MET A 19 18.28 9.84 7.54
CA MET A 19 17.64 10.01 8.85
C MET A 19 16.58 8.94 9.12
N GLU A 20 15.80 8.58 8.11
CA GLU A 20 14.69 7.64 8.23
C GLU A 20 14.55 6.74 6.99
N TYR A 21 13.85 5.63 7.18
CA TYR A 21 13.48 4.69 6.13
C TYR A 21 12.10 5.06 5.60
N HIS A 22 11.99 5.07 4.28
CA HIS A 22 10.77 5.42 3.56
C HIS A 22 10.30 4.23 2.74
N CYS A 23 8.99 4.07 2.65
CA CYS A 23 8.33 3.21 1.70
C CYS A 23 7.23 4.02 1.02
N ARG A 24 7.35 4.19 -0.30
CA ARG A 24 6.27 4.70 -1.13
C ARG A 24 5.51 3.52 -1.71
N ILE A 25 4.20 3.51 -1.54
CA ILE A 25 3.29 2.51 -2.10
C ILE A 25 2.43 3.22 -3.14
N ASP A 26 2.52 2.79 -4.39
CA ASP A 26 1.62 3.22 -5.44
C ASP A 26 0.54 2.15 -5.61
N PHE A 27 -0.70 2.51 -5.29
CA PHE A 27 -1.85 1.64 -5.45
C PHE A 27 -2.36 1.82 -6.89
N ASP A 28 -1.86 0.97 -7.80
CA ASP A 28 -2.36 0.89 -9.18
C ASP A 28 -3.77 0.26 -9.18
N ASP A 29 -4.73 1.05 -8.72
CA ASP A 29 -6.13 0.69 -8.61
C ASP A 29 -7.00 1.52 -9.56
N GLN A 30 -8.22 1.06 -9.80
CA GLN A 30 -9.15 1.76 -10.69
C GLN A 30 -9.75 3.03 -10.06
N PHE A 31 -9.34 3.39 -8.85
CA PHE A 31 -9.93 4.46 -8.03
C PHE A 31 -9.03 5.69 -7.92
N ASP A 32 -7.92 5.75 -8.68
CA ASP A 32 -6.95 6.85 -8.67
C ASP A 32 -6.48 7.16 -7.25
N THR A 33 -6.23 6.10 -6.45
CA THR A 33 -5.77 6.26 -5.08
C THR A 33 -4.38 6.91 -5.07
N GLU A 34 -4.27 8.03 -4.36
CA GLU A 34 -2.99 8.73 -4.22
C GLU A 34 -1.91 7.82 -3.62
N PRO A 35 -0.65 7.92 -4.11
CA PRO A 35 0.48 7.20 -3.52
C PRO A 35 0.62 7.48 -2.03
N GLN A 36 0.85 6.44 -1.25
CA GLN A 36 1.05 6.55 0.20
C GLN A 36 2.53 6.50 0.54
N GLU A 37 3.01 7.52 1.26
CA GLU A 37 4.37 7.56 1.78
C GLU A 37 4.38 7.19 3.27
N ILE A 38 5.16 6.16 3.62
CA ILE A 38 5.29 5.62 4.97
C ILE A 38 6.74 5.79 5.41
N LYS A 39 6.93 6.38 6.58
CA LYS A 39 8.25 6.70 7.14
C LYS A 39 8.45 5.98 8.45
N ALA A 40 9.69 5.60 8.77
CA ALA A 40 10.04 5.01 10.06
C ALA A 40 11.52 5.17 10.38
N GLU A 41 11.82 5.24 11.66
CA GLU A 41 13.16 5.38 12.21
C GLU A 41 14.05 4.14 12.03
N ASN A 42 13.45 2.97 11.79
CA ASN A 42 14.16 1.72 11.58
C ASN A 42 13.38 0.77 10.64
N PRO A 43 14.04 -0.24 10.05
CA PRO A 43 13.41 -1.17 9.10
C PRO A 43 12.27 -2.00 9.68
N GLU A 44 12.34 -2.37 10.96
CA GLU A 44 11.34 -3.23 11.62
C GLU A 44 10.03 -2.46 11.80
N THR A 45 10.12 -1.22 12.30
CA THR A 45 8.98 -0.29 12.37
C THR A 45 8.42 -0.03 10.97
N LEU A 46 9.27 0.16 9.95
CA LEU A 46 8.81 0.36 8.57
C LEU A 46 7.99 -0.83 8.08
N ALA A 47 8.50 -2.05 8.26
CA ALA A 47 7.84 -3.28 7.83
C ALA A 47 6.45 -3.45 8.49
N VAL A 48 6.32 -3.13 9.77
CA VAL A 48 5.03 -3.17 10.48
C VAL A 48 4.05 -2.14 9.90
N ARG A 49 4.50 -0.90 9.68
CA ARG A 49 3.65 0.17 9.13
C ARG A 49 3.19 -0.15 7.71
N VAL A 50 4.10 -0.60 6.84
CA VAL A 50 3.81 -1.04 5.47
C VAL A 50 2.81 -2.20 5.47
N THR A 51 2.99 -3.20 6.33
CA THR A 51 2.06 -4.33 6.46
C THR A 51 0.65 -3.86 6.87
N ASN A 52 0.56 -2.92 7.80
CA ASN A 52 -0.72 -2.37 8.23
C ASN A 52 -1.41 -1.55 7.13
N ALA A 53 -0.66 -0.76 6.36
CA ALA A 53 -1.19 -0.02 5.21
C ALA A 53 -1.77 -0.99 4.16
N TRP A 54 -1.06 -2.07 3.83
CA TRP A 54 -1.55 -3.13 2.95
C TRP A 54 -2.86 -3.75 3.43
N ARG A 55 -2.94 -4.08 4.73
CA ARG A 55 -4.16 -4.66 5.32
C ARG A 55 -5.35 -3.71 5.23
N GLN A 56 -5.13 -2.42 5.48
CA GLN A 56 -6.19 -1.41 5.37
C GLN A 56 -6.67 -1.25 3.93
N TYR A 57 -5.74 -1.16 2.98
CA TYR A 57 -6.05 -1.07 1.56
C TYR A 57 -6.87 -2.27 1.06
N ILE A 58 -6.42 -3.50 1.33
CA ILE A 58 -7.13 -4.73 0.94
C ILE A 58 -8.52 -4.77 1.59
N SER A 59 -8.63 -4.37 2.86
CA SER A 59 -9.93 -4.34 3.56
C SER A 59 -10.90 -3.32 2.93
N LYS A 60 -10.41 -2.17 2.48
CA LYS A 60 -11.20 -1.15 1.77
C LYS A 60 -11.69 -1.70 0.42
N MET A 61 -10.79 -2.30 -0.35
CA MET A 61 -11.12 -2.91 -1.64
C MET A 61 -12.18 -4.00 -1.49
N LEU A 62 -12.02 -4.91 -0.52
CA LEU A 62 -13.00 -5.98 -0.27
C LEU A 62 -14.38 -5.44 0.12
N LYS A 63 -14.45 -4.36 0.92
CA LYS A 63 -15.73 -3.73 1.30
C LYS A 63 -16.42 -3.08 0.11
N GLN A 64 -15.68 -2.41 -0.77
CA GLN A 64 -16.24 -1.76 -1.95
C GLN A 64 -16.82 -2.77 -2.95
N HIS A 65 -16.33 -4.01 -2.97
CA HIS A 65 -16.84 -5.07 -3.84
C HIS A 65 -18.07 -5.82 -3.28
N GLN A 66 -18.48 -5.54 -2.03
CA GLN A 66 -19.66 -6.15 -1.40
C GLN A 66 -20.95 -5.32 -1.57
N THR A 67 -20.84 -4.10 -2.09
CA THR A 67 -21.95 -3.20 -2.46
C THR A 67 -22.20 -3.24 -3.96
#